data_AF-A0A917NWS4-F1
#
_entry.id   AF-A0A917NWS4-F1
#
_cell.length_a   1.000
_cell.length_b   1.000
_cell.length_c   1.000
_cell.angle_alpha   90.00
_cell.angle_beta   90.00
_cell.angle_gamma   90.00
#
_symmetry.space_group_name_H-M   'P 1'
#
loop_
_entity.id
_entity.type
_entity.pdbx_description
1 polymer ?
#
loop_
_entity_poly.entity_id
_entity_poly.type
_entity_poly.pdbx_seq_one_letter_code
_entity_poly.pdbx_strand_id
1 'polypeptide(L)'
;MEPAVLSAVSALAGSAIGAFASLATAWVSQRGTHRQQRQTAEIVKREALYVEFMQEAARLLLDSLEHEGAPAESFAGLYALMGRIRLFATPAVTEQAEGVLEHIIQTYAAPNRTFAEIAAEAGRIHNDPLRGFSEACRDELAWVGRG
;
A
#
# COMPACT_ATOMS: atom_id res chain seq x y z
N MET A 1 32.00 -57.01 23.05
CA MET A 1 30.89 -56.03 23.04
C MET A 1 29.92 -56.45 21.95
N GLU A 2 28.64 -56.60 22.28
CA GLU A 2 27.63 -57.17 21.40
C GLU A 2 27.29 -56.21 20.23
N PRO A 3 27.16 -56.72 18.99
CA PRO A 3 26.82 -55.91 17.81
C PRO A 3 25.49 -55.15 17.97
N ALA A 4 24.60 -55.63 18.86
CA ALA A 4 23.36 -54.97 19.23
C ALA A 4 23.57 -53.59 19.89
N VAL A 5 24.60 -53.43 20.73
CA VAL A 5 24.88 -52.16 21.42
C VAL A 5 25.44 -51.12 20.44
N LEU A 6 26.31 -51.54 19.52
CA LEU A 6 26.85 -50.68 18.47
C LEU A 6 25.73 -50.20 17.51
N SER A 7 24.82 -51.11 17.17
CA SER A 7 23.65 -50.82 16.33
C SER A 7 22.67 -49.85 17.01
N ALA A 8 22.33 -50.08 18.29
CA ALA A 8 21.44 -49.21 19.06
C ALA A 8 21.99 -47.78 19.21
N VAL A 9 23.29 -47.65 19.50
CA VAL A 9 23.96 -46.34 19.60
C VAL A 9 23.98 -45.62 18.24
N SER A 10 24.21 -46.35 17.14
CA SER A 10 24.18 -45.76 15.80
C SER A 10 22.78 -45.30 15.38
N ALA A 11 21.72 -46.03 15.77
CA ALA A 11 20.34 -45.65 15.53
C ALA A 11 19.91 -44.41 16.34
N LEU A 12 20.35 -44.31 17.60
CA LEU A 12 20.14 -43.11 18.44
C LEU A 12 20.92 -41.89 17.94
N ALA A 13 22.14 -42.09 17.43
CA ALA A 13 22.91 -41.01 16.82
C ALA A 13 22.23 -40.49 15.52
N GLY A 14 21.70 -41.41 14.70
CA GLY A 14 20.93 -41.05 13.50
C GLY A 14 19.64 -40.30 13.82
N SER A 15 18.91 -40.70 14.86
CA SER A 15 17.67 -40.02 15.27
C SER A 15 17.93 -38.64 15.87
N ALA A 16 19.00 -38.48 16.65
CA ALA A 16 19.39 -37.19 17.22
C ALA A 16 19.75 -36.18 16.12
N ILE A 17 20.59 -36.59 15.15
CA ILE A 17 20.96 -35.73 14.01
C ILE A 17 19.72 -35.40 13.15
N GLY A 18 18.83 -36.37 12.92
CA GLY A 18 17.57 -36.15 12.22
C GLY A 18 16.63 -35.16 12.92
N ALA A 19 16.55 -35.22 14.26
CA ALA A 19 15.77 -34.28 15.06
C ALA A 19 16.35 -32.86 15.01
N PHE A 20 17.67 -32.69 15.12
CA PHE A 20 18.32 -31.39 14.99
C PHE A 20 18.17 -30.79 13.59
N ALA A 21 18.33 -31.60 12.53
CA ALA A 21 18.10 -31.15 11.16
C ALA A 21 16.64 -30.72 10.94
N SER A 22 15.68 -31.46 11.52
CA SER A 22 14.25 -31.12 11.46
C SER A 22 13.93 -29.81 12.19
N LEU A 23 14.50 -29.59 13.37
CA LEU A 23 14.35 -28.34 14.13
C LEU A 23 14.98 -27.15 13.40
N ALA A 24 16.18 -27.33 12.81
CA ALA A 24 16.83 -26.29 12.01
C ALA A 24 16.01 -25.95 10.77
N THR A 25 15.47 -26.95 10.07
CA THR A 25 14.62 -26.76 8.90
C THR A 25 13.30 -26.07 9.27
N ALA A 26 12.67 -26.49 10.37
CA ALA A 26 11.46 -25.85 10.90
C ALA A 26 11.72 -24.39 11.27
N TRP A 27 12.85 -24.08 11.92
CA TRP A 27 13.22 -22.71 12.27
C TRP A 27 13.49 -21.84 11.04
N VAL A 28 14.24 -22.35 10.06
CA VAL A 28 14.49 -21.63 8.78
C VAL A 28 13.18 -21.41 8.03
N SER A 29 12.32 -22.42 7.94
CA SER A 29 11.01 -22.34 7.29
C SER A 29 10.09 -21.35 7.99
N GLN A 30 9.95 -21.46 9.32
CA GLN A 30 9.12 -20.58 10.13
C GLN A 30 9.60 -19.13 10.11
N ARG A 31 10.92 -18.91 10.06
CA ARG A 31 11.48 -17.56 9.94
C ARG A 31 11.22 -16.95 8.57
N GLY A 32 11.23 -17.75 7.51
CA GLY A 32 10.83 -17.35 6.15
C GLY A 32 9.35 -16.97 6.07
N THR A 33 8.46 -17.79 6.65
CA THR A 33 7.02 -17.54 6.63
C THR A 33 6.61 -16.31 7.43
N HIS A 34 7.23 -16.05 8.59
CA HIS A 34 6.96 -14.84 9.37
C HIS A 34 7.35 -13.54 8.63
N ARG A 35 8.44 -13.55 7.85
CA ARG A 35 8.84 -12.38 7.06
C ARG A 35 7.84 -12.11 5.93
N GLN A 36 7.44 -13.15 5.22
CA GLN A 36 6.44 -13.07 4.16
C GLN A 36 5.09 -12.57 4.68
N GLN A 37 4.62 -13.10 5.82
CA GLN A 37 3.37 -12.66 6.44
C GLN A 37 3.39 -11.16 6.82
N ARG A 38 4.51 -10.66 7.34
CA ARG A 38 4.66 -9.24 7.66
C ARG A 38 4.62 -8.36 6.42
N GLN A 39 5.26 -8.77 5.33
CA GLN A 39 5.23 -8.04 4.06
C GLN A 39 3.82 -8.00 3.47
N THR A 40 3.11 -9.13 3.46
CA THR A 40 1.72 -9.18 3.00
C THR A 40 0.82 -8.28 3.87
N ALA A 41 1.00 -8.29 5.19
CA ALA A 41 0.24 -7.43 6.08
C ALA A 41 0.49 -5.93 5.81
N GLU A 42 1.74 -5.54 5.57
CA GLU A 42 2.09 -4.15 5.21
C GLU A 42 1.53 -3.76 3.84
N ILE A 43 1.60 -4.64 2.84
CA ILE A 43 0.99 -4.42 1.51
C ILE A 43 -0.51 -4.19 1.66
N VAL A 44 -1.23 -5.09 2.34
CA VAL A 44 -2.69 -4.98 2.51
C VAL A 44 -3.07 -3.70 3.24
N LYS A 45 -2.31 -3.32 4.28
CA LYS A 45 -2.55 -2.09 5.03
C LYS A 45 -2.36 -0.83 4.16
N ARG A 46 -1.30 -0.80 3.35
CA ARG A 46 -1.01 0.33 2.45
C ARG A 46 -2.00 0.40 1.30
N GLU A 47 -2.33 -0.74 0.68
CA GLU A 47 -3.34 -0.83 -0.37
C GLU A 47 -4.70 -0.30 0.11
N ALA A 48 -5.16 -0.73 1.29
CA ALA A 48 -6.40 -0.22 1.87
C ALA A 48 -6.37 1.30 2.09
N LEU A 49 -5.26 1.83 2.62
CA LEU A 49 -5.07 3.28 2.79
C LEU A 49 -5.12 4.04 1.46
N TYR A 50 -4.49 3.50 0.41
CA TYR A 50 -4.45 4.14 -0.90
C TYR A 50 -5.81 4.13 -1.59
N VAL A 51 -6.56 3.05 -1.46
CA VAL A 51 -7.95 2.97 -1.95
C VAL A 51 -8.85 3.97 -1.22
N GLU A 52 -8.77 4.04 0.12
CA GLU A 52 -9.53 5.03 0.90
C GLU A 52 -9.21 6.47 0.46
N PHE A 53 -7.93 6.80 0.25
CA PHE A 53 -7.51 8.12 -0.24
C PHE A 53 -8.06 8.41 -1.64
N MET A 54 -7.96 7.47 -2.59
CA MET A 54 -8.47 7.66 -3.94
C MET A 54 -9.99 7.85 -3.96
N GLN A 55 -10.73 7.12 -3.14
CA GLN A 55 -12.19 7.27 -3.05
C GLN A 55 -12.59 8.66 -2.56
N GLU A 56 -11.94 9.13 -1.49
CA GLU A 56 -12.25 10.45 -0.93
C GLU A 56 -11.79 11.59 -1.85
N ALA A 57 -10.63 11.43 -2.49
CA ALA A 57 -10.13 12.39 -3.48
C ALA A 57 -11.02 12.46 -4.72
N ALA A 58 -11.46 11.32 -5.26
CA ALA A 58 -12.37 11.28 -6.40
C ALA A 58 -13.72 11.93 -6.08
N ARG A 59 -14.25 11.70 -4.87
CA ARG A 59 -15.48 12.34 -4.39
C ARG A 59 -15.35 13.86 -4.41
N LEU A 60 -14.27 14.40 -3.82
CA LEU A 60 -14.02 15.84 -3.76
C LEU A 60 -13.70 16.44 -5.14
N LEU A 61 -12.98 15.71 -5.99
CA LEU A 61 -12.68 16.16 -7.34
C LEU A 61 -13.97 16.32 -8.15
N LEU A 62 -14.87 15.32 -8.12
CA LEU A 62 -16.15 15.41 -8.82
C LEU A 62 -17.05 16.50 -8.23
N ASP A 63 -17.12 16.62 -6.90
CA ASP A 63 -17.88 17.68 -6.23
C ASP A 63 -17.39 19.07 -6.63
N SER A 64 -16.07 19.26 -6.75
CA SER A 64 -15.44 20.53 -7.17
C SER A 64 -15.69 20.93 -8.62
N LEU A 65 -16.13 20.00 -9.48
CA LEU A 65 -16.50 20.33 -10.86
C LEU A 65 -17.87 21.02 -10.95
N GLU A 66 -18.73 20.79 -9.95
CA GLU A 66 -20.11 21.29 -9.92
C GLU A 66 -20.28 22.48 -8.95
N HIS A 67 -19.34 22.67 -8.03
CA HIS A 67 -19.45 23.65 -6.94
C HIS A 67 -18.20 24.53 -6.78
N GLU A 68 -18.43 25.84 -6.64
CA GLU A 68 -17.41 26.80 -6.23
C GLU A 68 -17.26 26.76 -4.71
N GLY A 69 -16.05 26.43 -4.26
CA GLY A 69 -15.73 26.28 -2.85
C GLY A 69 -16.39 25.06 -2.17
N ALA A 70 -15.81 24.67 -1.04
CA ALA A 70 -16.38 23.66 -0.16
C ALA A 70 -16.13 24.05 1.31
N PRO A 71 -17.03 23.67 2.23
CA PRO A 71 -16.77 23.86 3.66
C PRO A 71 -15.53 23.06 4.07
N ALA A 72 -14.76 23.58 5.03
CA ALA A 72 -13.53 22.93 5.51
C ALA A 72 -13.77 21.49 5.98
N GLU A 73 -14.96 21.19 6.50
CA GLU A 73 -15.37 19.86 6.94
C GLU A 73 -15.35 18.82 5.81
N SER A 74 -15.61 19.23 4.56
CA SER A 74 -15.54 18.35 3.38
C SER A 74 -14.14 17.77 3.17
N PHE A 75 -13.09 18.47 3.60
CA PHE A 75 -11.69 18.05 3.46
C PHE A 75 -11.16 17.27 4.67
N ALA A 76 -11.92 17.18 5.78
CA ALA A 76 -11.42 16.56 7.01
C ALA A 76 -11.00 15.10 6.80
N GLY A 77 -11.79 14.33 6.04
CA GLY A 77 -11.49 12.95 5.69
C GLY A 77 -10.20 12.82 4.87
N LEU A 78 -10.09 13.62 3.80
CA LEU A 78 -8.91 13.64 2.94
C LEU A 78 -7.64 14.06 3.70
N TYR A 79 -7.75 15.05 4.59
CA TYR A 79 -6.64 15.51 5.41
C TYR A 79 -6.19 14.46 6.44
N ALA A 80 -7.12 13.72 7.04
CA ALA A 80 -6.79 12.60 7.93
C ALA A 80 -6.08 11.47 7.17
N LEU A 81 -6.52 11.14 5.96
CA LEU A 81 -5.88 10.16 5.09
C LEU A 81 -4.48 10.62 4.68
N MET A 82 -4.29 11.91 4.40
CA MET A 82 -2.97 12.51 4.15
C MET A 82 -2.01 12.29 5.32
N GLY A 83 -2.48 12.50 6.55
CA GLY A 83 -1.68 12.23 7.75
C GLY A 83 -1.24 10.76 7.86
N ARG A 84 -2.12 9.82 7.50
CA ARG A 84 -1.80 8.39 7.45
C ARG A 84 -0.81 8.04 6.33
N ILE A 85 -0.95 8.67 5.16
CA ILE A 85 -0.01 8.52 4.04
C ILE A 85 1.38 8.99 4.47
N ARG A 86 1.50 10.20 5.04
CA ARG A 86 2.77 10.75 5.55
C ARG A 86 3.42 9.85 6.60
N LEU A 87 2.62 9.11 7.37
CA LEU A 87 3.11 8.21 8.42
C LEU A 87 3.64 6.87 7.88
N PHE A 88 3.02 6.31 6.83
CA PHE A 88 3.27 4.93 6.40
C PHE A 88 3.82 4.77 4.99
N ALA A 89 3.63 5.77 4.13
CA ALA A 89 4.04 5.72 2.73
C ALA A 89 5.45 6.29 2.54
N THR A 90 5.97 6.08 1.34
CA THR A 90 7.22 6.63 0.85
C THR A 90 7.08 8.11 0.52
N PRO A 91 8.20 8.84 0.44
CA PRO A 91 8.18 10.24 0.00
C PRO A 91 7.51 10.44 -1.37
N ALA A 92 7.73 9.52 -2.32
CA ALA A 92 7.14 9.61 -3.65
C ALA A 92 5.59 9.52 -3.63
N VAL A 93 5.03 8.58 -2.87
CA VAL A 93 3.56 8.48 -2.71
C VAL A 93 3.02 9.70 -1.98
N THR A 94 3.74 10.20 -0.98
CA THR A 94 3.34 11.38 -0.21
C THR A 94 3.28 12.64 -1.09
N GLU A 95 4.30 12.88 -1.91
CA GLU A 95 4.36 14.01 -2.83
C GLU A 95 3.20 13.98 -3.85
N GLN A 96 2.91 12.79 -4.41
CA GLN A 96 1.78 12.66 -5.33
C GLN A 96 0.43 12.88 -4.64
N ALA A 97 0.27 12.42 -3.40
CA ALA A 97 -0.94 12.68 -2.62
C ALA A 97 -1.13 14.18 -2.35
N GLU A 98 -0.07 14.89 -2.01
CA GLU A 98 -0.09 16.35 -1.81
C GLU A 98 -0.48 17.09 -3.10
N GLY A 99 0.05 16.66 -4.25
CA GLY A 99 -0.34 17.17 -5.55
C GLY A 99 -1.82 16.96 -5.88
N VAL A 100 -2.41 15.81 -5.49
CA VAL A 100 -3.85 15.56 -5.62
C VAL A 100 -4.66 16.56 -4.79
N LEU A 101 -4.29 16.77 -3.53
CA LEU A 101 -4.97 17.71 -2.65
C LEU A 101 -4.90 19.14 -3.20
N GLU A 102 -3.72 19.57 -3.65
CA GLU A 102 -3.53 20.87 -4.26
C GLU A 102 -4.41 21.04 -5.51
N HIS A 103 -4.46 20.04 -6.38
CA HIS A 103 -5.31 20.07 -7.57
C HIS A 103 -6.78 20.22 -7.22
N ILE A 104 -7.29 19.46 -6.24
CA ILE A 104 -8.69 19.57 -5.79
C ILE A 104 -8.99 20.98 -5.27
N ILE A 105 -8.09 21.55 -4.45
CA ILE A 105 -8.25 22.92 -3.93
C ILE A 105 -8.27 23.94 -5.07
N GLN A 106 -7.38 23.79 -6.06
CA GLN A 106 -7.35 24.66 -7.24
C GLN A 106 -8.62 24.55 -8.08
N THR A 107 -9.22 23.35 -8.19
CA THR A 107 -10.49 23.15 -8.90
C THR A 107 -11.64 23.85 -8.19
N TYR A 108 -11.76 23.73 -6.86
CA TYR A 108 -12.78 24.48 -6.09
C TYR A 108 -12.60 26.01 -6.15
N ALA A 109 -11.36 26.48 -6.34
CA ALA A 109 -11.05 27.90 -6.47
C ALA A 109 -11.31 28.45 -7.89
N ALA A 110 -11.51 27.58 -8.87
CA ALA A 110 -11.84 27.97 -10.23
C ALA A 110 -13.35 28.21 -10.39
N PRO A 111 -13.78 29.03 -11.37
CA PRO A 111 -15.19 29.20 -11.67
C PRO A 111 -15.85 27.88 -12.08
N ASN A 112 -17.12 27.72 -11.72
CA ASN A 112 -17.92 26.55 -12.08
C ASN A 112 -17.95 26.34 -13.60
N ARG A 113 -17.75 25.08 -14.02
CA ARG A 113 -17.82 24.69 -15.42
C ARG A 113 -19.12 23.97 -15.71
N THR A 114 -19.67 24.19 -16.89
CA THR A 114 -20.79 23.39 -17.39
C THR A 114 -20.30 22.00 -17.79
N PHE A 115 -21.19 21.01 -17.73
CA PHE A 115 -20.87 19.66 -18.21
C PHE A 115 -20.38 19.64 -19.67
N ALA A 116 -20.90 20.55 -20.51
CA ALA A 116 -20.47 20.67 -21.90
C ALA A 116 -19.00 21.11 -22.03
N GLU A 117 -18.56 22.05 -21.19
CA GLU A 117 -17.16 22.50 -21.12
C GLU A 117 -16.25 21.38 -20.61
N ILE A 118 -16.68 20.66 -19.57
CA ILE A 118 -15.96 19.49 -19.03
C ILE A 118 -15.83 18.40 -20.10
N ALA A 119 -16.91 18.07 -20.81
CA ALA A 119 -16.92 17.04 -21.86
C ALA A 119 -16.05 17.42 -23.07
N ALA A 120 -16.00 18.71 -23.43
CA ALA A 120 -15.12 19.22 -24.49
C ALA A 120 -13.64 19.09 -24.12
N GLU A 121 -13.32 19.13 -22.83
CA GLU A 121 -11.97 18.93 -22.28
C GLU A 121 -11.68 17.48 -21.88
N ALA A 122 -12.67 16.57 -21.87
CA ALA A 122 -12.49 15.16 -21.53
C ALA A 122 -11.58 14.40 -22.52
N GLY A 123 -11.40 14.89 -23.75
CA GLY A 123 -10.36 14.39 -24.66
C GLY A 123 -8.94 14.76 -24.21
N ARG A 124 -8.82 15.64 -23.21
CA ARG A 124 -7.58 16.15 -22.61
C ARG A 124 -7.32 15.64 -21.20
N ILE A 125 -7.72 14.40 -20.89
CA ILE A 125 -7.35 13.65 -19.66
C ILE A 125 -5.84 13.34 -19.68
N HIS A 126 -5.01 14.37 -19.75
CA HIS A 126 -3.58 14.33 -19.49
C HIS A 126 -3.29 14.73 -18.05
N ASN A 127 -4.26 15.38 -17.38
CA ASN A 127 -4.14 15.99 -16.06
C ASN A 127 -5.05 15.30 -15.04
N ASP A 128 -5.16 13.96 -15.10
CA ASP A 128 -5.79 13.21 -14.01
C ASP A 128 -4.84 13.21 -12.80
N PRO A 129 -5.16 13.94 -11.71
CA PRO A 129 -4.27 14.02 -10.54
C PRO A 129 -4.09 12.65 -9.86
N LEU A 130 -5.06 11.74 -9.98
CA LEU A 130 -4.98 10.41 -9.36
C LEU A 130 -4.05 9.46 -10.10
N ARG A 131 -3.72 9.74 -11.36
CA ARG A 131 -2.85 8.88 -12.16
C ARG A 131 -1.45 8.76 -11.53
N GLY A 132 -0.79 9.89 -11.27
CA GLY A 132 0.55 9.91 -10.68
C GLY A 132 0.57 9.27 -9.29
N PHE A 133 -0.46 9.53 -8.48
CA PHE A 133 -0.64 8.87 -7.19
C PHE A 133 -0.76 7.35 -7.32
N SER A 134 -1.60 6.85 -8.24
CA SER A 134 -1.80 5.42 -8.44
C SER A 134 -0.54 4.69 -8.95
N GLU A 135 0.25 5.36 -9.79
CA GLU A 135 1.54 4.85 -10.30
C GLU A 135 2.56 4.74 -9.17
N ALA A 136 2.73 5.79 -8.35
CA ALA A 136 3.61 5.77 -7.18
C ALA A 136 3.18 4.70 -6.15
N CYS A 137 1.89 4.54 -5.91
CA CYS A 137 1.37 3.49 -5.03
C CYS A 137 1.74 2.09 -5.55
N ARG A 138 1.58 1.84 -6.85
CA ARG A 138 1.91 0.55 -7.47
C ARG A 138 3.39 0.23 -7.32
N ASP A 139 4.25 1.21 -7.56
CA ASP A 139 5.71 1.04 -7.44
C ASP A 139 6.12 0.73 -5.99
N GLU A 140 5.50 1.40 -5.03
CA GLU A 140 5.75 1.18 -3.62
C GLU A 140 5.29 -0.22 -3.17
N LEU A 141 4.08 -0.64 -3.51
CA LEU A 141 3.58 -1.98 -3.16
C LEU A 141 4.45 -3.08 -3.79
N ALA A 142 4.89 -2.88 -5.03
CA ALA A 142 5.82 -3.78 -5.69
C ALA A 142 7.19 -3.81 -4.99
N TRP A 143 7.68 -2.68 -4.48
CA TRP A 143 8.92 -2.60 -3.72
C TRP A 143 8.82 -3.32 -2.37
N VAL A 144 7.74 -3.11 -1.61
CA VAL A 144 7.49 -3.81 -0.32
C VAL A 144 7.44 -5.32 -0.52
N GLY A 145 6.82 -5.78 -1.61
CA GLY A 145 6.73 -7.20 -1.95
C GLY A 145 8.06 -7.89 -2.30
N ARG A 146 9.12 -7.13 -2.59
CA ARG A 146 10.46 -7.67 -2.89
C ARG A 146 11.41 -7.72 -1.68
N GLY A 147 11.04 -7.08 -0.57
CA GLY A 147 11.93 -6.83 0.58
C GLY A 147 11.98 -7.93 1.62
#